data_AF-A0A6N2Y8U4-F1
#
_entry.id   AF-A0A6N2Y8U4-F1
#
_cell.length_a   1.000
_cell.length_b   1.000
_cell.length_c   1.000
_cell.angle_alpha   90.00
_cell.angle_beta   90.00
_cell.angle_gamma   90.00
#
_symmetry.space_group_name_H-M   'P 1'
#
loop_
_entity.id
_entity.type
_entity.pdbx_description
1 polymer ?
#
loop_
_entity_poly.entity_id
_entity_poly.type
_entity_poly.pdbx_seq_one_letter_code
_entity_poly.pdbx_strand_id
1 'polypeptide(L)'
;MKQETKIYLTAEQLKNFGDSLSDIMNRLEMTNNNIKVLEVIQNSDEIKFDWLARKFLSTTYEQNRQINKLLNDVSFALLECDNEKELEGLKS
;
A
#
# COMPACT_ATOMS: atom_id res chain seq x y z
N MET A 1 -12.30 23.43 29.27
CA MET A 1 -12.24 21.99 28.93
C MET A 1 -12.02 21.89 27.43
N LYS A 2 -11.00 21.16 26.95
CA LYS A 2 -10.92 20.83 25.52
C LYS A 2 -12.08 19.90 25.22
N GLN A 3 -12.90 20.25 24.23
CA GLN A 3 -13.92 19.34 23.71
C GLN A 3 -13.17 18.10 23.21
N GLU A 4 -13.48 16.93 23.77
CA GLU A 4 -12.94 15.68 23.24
C GLU A 4 -13.57 15.47 21.86
N THR A 5 -12.73 15.50 20.83
CA THR A 5 -13.14 15.22 19.46
C THR A 5 -13.64 13.77 19.40
N LYS A 6 -14.91 13.58 19.03
CA LYS A 6 -15.51 12.26 18.90
C LYS A 6 -14.89 11.54 17.71
N ILE A 7 -14.29 10.38 17.93
CA ILE A 7 -13.77 9.50 16.89
C ILE A 7 -14.85 8.50 16.49
N TYR A 8 -15.03 8.31 15.18
CA TYR A 8 -16.05 7.45 14.58
C TYR A 8 -15.50 6.11 14.08
N LEU A 9 -14.17 5.98 13.97
CA LEU A 9 -13.53 4.70 13.68
C LEU A 9 -13.56 3.77 14.89
N THR A 10 -13.92 2.51 14.65
CA THR A 10 -13.84 1.47 15.69
C THR A 10 -12.40 1.00 15.89
N ALA A 11 -12.12 0.42 17.06
CA ALA A 11 -10.83 -0.21 17.33
C ALA A 11 -10.52 -1.34 16.33
N GLU A 12 -11.53 -2.04 15.82
CA GLU A 12 -11.37 -3.07 14.79
C GLU A 12 -10.96 -2.47 13.44
N GLN A 13 -11.60 -1.37 13.00
CA GLN A 13 -11.21 -0.68 11.78
C GLN A 13 -9.77 -0.18 11.84
N LEU A 14 -9.36 0.39 12.98
CA LEU A 14 -7.99 0.83 13.20
C LEU A 14 -6.98 -0.33 13.12
N LYS A 15 -7.31 -1.49 13.68
CA LYS A 15 -6.47 -2.70 13.57
C LYS A 15 -6.37 -3.18 12.12
N ASN A 16 -7.49 -3.23 11.40
CA ASN A 16 -7.51 -3.62 9.99
C ASN A 16 -6.66 -2.68 9.11
N PHE A 17 -6.64 -1.38 9.41
CA PHE A 17 -5.72 -0.44 8.76
C PHE A 17 -4.26 -0.73 9.10
N GLY A 18 -3.95 -1.03 10.36
CA GLY A 18 -2.61 -1.45 10.78
C GLY A 18 -2.12 -2.71 10.06
N ASP A 19 -2.99 -3.72 9.92
CA ASP A 19 -2.71 -4.95 9.18
C ASP A 19 -2.47 -4.63 7.69
N SER A 20 -3.35 -3.83 7.08
CA SER A 20 -3.23 -3.40 5.68
C SER A 20 -1.92 -2.66 5.40
N LEU A 21 -1.51 -1.75 6.31
CA LEU A 21 -0.25 -1.02 6.21
C LEU A 21 0.96 -1.95 6.37
N SER A 22 0.87 -2.95 7.26
CA SER A 22 1.91 -3.96 7.45
C SER A 22 2.10 -4.82 6.20
N ASP A 23 1.01 -5.23 5.57
CA ASP A 23 1.05 -5.96 4.30
C ASP A 23 1.66 -5.12 3.17
N ILE A 24 1.35 -3.82 3.10
CA ILE A 24 1.99 -2.90 2.14
C ILE A 24 3.50 -2.83 2.38
N MET A 25 3.94 -2.69 3.64
CA MET A 25 5.38 -2.66 3.96
C MET A 25 6.08 -3.94 3.51
N ASN A 26 5.50 -5.11 3.78
CA ASN A 26 6.04 -6.40 3.35
C ASN A 26 6.14 -6.50 1.82
N ARG A 27 5.13 -6.01 1.09
CA ARG A 27 5.14 -6.00 -0.40
C ARG A 27 6.21 -5.07 -0.96
N LEU A 28 6.43 -3.91 -0.35
CA LEU A 28 7.49 -2.99 -0.74
C LEU A 28 8.87 -3.60 -0.50
N GLU A 29 9.07 -4.28 0.64
CA GLU A 29 10.32 -4.98 0.92
C GLU A 29 10.60 -6.09 -0.10
N MET A 30 9.59 -6.91 -0.42
CA MET A 30 9.71 -7.93 -1.47
C MET A 30 10.02 -7.33 -2.84
N THR A 31 9.42 -6.18 -3.17
CA THR A 31 9.72 -5.45 -4.42
C THR A 31 11.18 -5.01 -4.45
N ASN A 32 11.70 -4.45 -3.36
CA ASN A 32 13.09 -4.05 -3.25
C ASN A 32 14.05 -5.23 -3.36
N ASN A 33 13.71 -6.38 -2.77
CA ASN A 33 14.51 -7.60 -2.89
C ASN A 33 14.55 -8.12 -4.34
N ASN A 34 13.42 -8.08 -5.05
CA ASN A 34 13.36 -8.45 -6.46
C ASN A 34 14.19 -7.51 -7.36
N ILE A 35 14.24 -6.21 -7.05
CA ILE A 35 15.10 -5.25 -7.77
C ILE A 35 16.58 -5.65 -7.63
N LYS A 36 17.04 -5.99 -6.41
CA LYS A 36 18.41 -6.48 -6.19
C LYS A 36 18.72 -7.75 -6.99
N VAL A 37 17.76 -8.66 -7.10
CA VAL A 37 17.92 -9.87 -7.93
C VAL A 37 18.06 -9.50 -9.41
N LEU A 38 17.27 -8.56 -9.91
CA LEU A 38 17.40 -8.07 -11.28
C LEU A 38 18.76 -7.42 -11.53
N GLU A 39 19.30 -6.65 -10.59
CA GLU A 39 20.66 -6.06 -10.68
C GLU A 39 21.74 -7.13 -10.80
N VAL A 40 21.63 -8.24 -10.06
CA VAL A 40 22.57 -9.38 -10.18
C VAL A 40 22.47 -10.05 -11.55
N ILE A 41 21.26 -10.24 -12.07
CA ILE A 41 21.03 -10.87 -13.38
C ILE A 41 21.52 -9.97 -14.52
N GLN A 42 21.33 -8.65 -14.41
CA GLN A 42 21.81 -7.68 -15.40
C GLN A 42 23.31 -7.82 -15.67
N ASN A 43 24.10 -8.09 -14.63
CA ASN A 43 25.55 -8.26 -14.73
C ASN A 43 26.00 -9.62 -15.29
N SER A 44 25.08 -10.58 -15.47
CA SER A 44 25.42 -11.95 -15.87
C SER A 44 24.72 -12.42 -17.15
N ASP A 45 23.51 -11.95 -17.45
CA ASP A 45 22.72 -12.38 -18.60
C ASP A 45 21.71 -11.30 -19.02
N GLU A 46 22.09 -10.47 -20.00
CA GLU A 46 21.31 -9.32 -20.46
C GLU A 46 19.96 -9.73 -21.09
N ILE A 47 19.92 -10.86 -21.80
CA ILE A 47 18.68 -11.34 -22.45
C ILE A 47 17.68 -11.80 -21.37
N LYS A 48 18.14 -12.56 -20.38
CA LYS A 48 17.28 -12.95 -19.25
C LYS A 48 16.86 -11.75 -18.42
N PHE A 49 17.75 -10.78 -18.24
CA PHE A 49 17.42 -9.52 -17.58
C PHE A 49 16.27 -8.79 -18.28
N ASP A 50 16.34 -8.54 -19.60
CA ASP A 50 15.29 -7.83 -20.32
C ASP A 50 13.92 -8.53 -20.17
N TRP A 51 13.90 -9.86 -20.29
CA TRP A 51 12.67 -10.64 -20.11
C TRP A 51 12.10 -10.54 -18.68
N LEU A 52 12.94 -10.73 -17.66
CA LEU A 52 12.52 -10.64 -16.25
C LEU A 52 12.10 -9.21 -15.86
N ALA A 53 12.84 -8.20 -16.32
CA ALA A 53 12.55 -6.79 -16.07
C ALA A 53 11.19 -6.39 -16.64
N ARG A 54 10.85 -6.81 -17.87
CA ARG A 54 9.53 -6.56 -18.46
C ARG A 54 8.39 -7.16 -17.62
N LYS A 55 8.56 -8.41 -17.18
CA LYS A 55 7.56 -9.10 -16.35
C LYS A 55 7.44 -8.47 -14.96
N PHE A 56 8.57 -8.08 -14.37
CA PHE A 56 8.59 -7.39 -13.09
C PHE A 56 7.88 -6.04 -13.19
N LEU A 57 8.23 -5.20 -14.16
CA LEU A 57 7.61 -3.89 -14.35
C LEU A 57 6.09 -3.96 -14.53
N SER A 58 5.58 -4.89 -15.34
CA SER A 58 4.13 -5.02 -15.53
C SER A 58 3.42 -5.43 -14.24
N THR A 59 4.00 -6.37 -13.48
CA THR A 59 3.41 -6.85 -12.22
C THR A 59 3.48 -5.77 -11.12
N THR A 60 4.65 -5.14 -10.95
CA THR A 60 4.87 -4.10 -9.94
C THR A 60 4.03 -2.86 -10.23
N TYR A 61 3.80 -2.51 -11.49
CA TYR A 61 2.92 -1.39 -11.83
C TYR A 61 1.48 -1.61 -11.33
N GLU A 62 0.89 -2.78 -11.59
CA GLU A 62 -0.48 -3.07 -11.10
C GLU A 62 -0.53 -3.18 -9.58
N GLN A 63 0.49 -3.78 -8.96
CA GLN A 63 0.60 -3.83 -7.51
C GLN A 63 0.70 -2.43 -6.90
N ASN A 64 1.48 -1.53 -7.49
CA ASN A 64 1.60 -0.15 -7.02
C ASN A 64 0.31 0.64 -7.17
N ARG A 65 -0.47 0.43 -8.24
CA ARG A 65 -1.81 1.03 -8.37
C ARG A 65 -2.74 0.60 -7.24
N GLN A 66 -2.75 -0.68 -6.90
CA GLN A 66 -3.55 -1.21 -5.79
C GLN A 66 -3.08 -0.66 -4.44
N ILE A 67 -1.76 -0.62 -4.20
CA ILE A 67 -1.18 -0.06 -2.98
C ILE A 67 -1.54 1.42 -2.83
N ASN A 68 -1.43 2.22 -3.89
CA ASN A 68 -1.79 3.63 -3.86
C ASN A 68 -3.27 3.84 -3.51
N LYS A 69 -4.17 3.02 -4.08
CA LYS A 69 -5.58 3.08 -3.72
C LYS A 69 -5.79 2.77 -2.24
N LEU A 70 -5.20 1.66 -1.75
CA LEU A 70 -5.34 1.26 -0.35
C LEU A 70 -4.75 2.30 0.62
N LEU A 71 -3.59 2.88 0.30
CA LEU A 71 -2.99 3.96 1.08
C LEU A 71 -3.88 5.20 1.11
N ASN A 72 -4.48 5.56 -0.03
CA ASN A 72 -5.42 6.68 -0.10
C ASN A 72 -6.65 6.43 0.77
N ASP A 73 -7.25 5.24 0.70
CA ASP A 73 -8.44 4.87 1.46
C ASP A 73 -8.14 4.87 2.98
N VAL A 74 -6.99 4.30 3.39
CA VAL A 74 -6.53 4.33 4.79
C VAL A 74 -6.24 5.76 5.25
N SER A 75 -5.53 6.55 4.44
CA SER A 75 -5.19 7.93 4.78
C SER A 75 -6.45 8.77 4.94
N PHE A 76 -7.41 8.65 4.02
CA PHE A 76 -8.67 9.36 4.10
C PHE A 76 -9.44 8.97 5.36
N ALA A 77 -9.59 7.66 5.65
CA ALA A 77 -10.29 7.20 6.84
C ALA A 77 -9.67 7.73 8.14
N LEU A 78 -8.33 7.74 8.23
CA LEU A 78 -7.60 8.20 9.41
C LEU A 78 -7.65 9.73 9.57
N LEU A 79 -7.60 10.49 8.47
CA LEU A 79 -7.69 11.96 8.50
C LEU A 79 -9.11 12.42 8.86
N GLU A 80 -10.13 11.76 8.32
CA GLU A 80 -11.55 12.06 8.56
C GLU A 80 -12.13 11.23 9.73
N CYS A 81 -11.28 10.75 10.64
CA CYS A 81 -11.70 9.86 11.72
C CYS A 81 -12.72 10.48 12.69
N ASP A 82 -12.86 11.80 12.70
CA ASP A 82 -13.83 12.59 13.46
C ASP A 82 -14.98 13.15 12.61
N ASN A 83 -15.10 12.73 11.35
CA ASN A 83 -16.09 13.23 10.40
C ASN A 83 -16.95 12.09 9.82
N GLU A 84 -18.04 11.76 10.53
CA GLU A 84 -18.94 10.66 10.19
C GLU A 84 -19.47 10.72 8.74
N LYS A 85 -19.75 11.92 8.23
CA LYS A 85 -20.30 12.12 6.89
C LYS A 85 -19.29 11.78 5.79
N GLU A 86 -18.04 12.18 5.96
CA GLU A 86 -16.98 11.85 5.00
C GLU A 86 -16.68 10.34 5.02
N LEU A 87 -16.72 9.72 6.21
CA LEU A 87 -16.53 8.27 6.35
C LEU A 87 -17.65 7.43 5.70
N GLU A 88 -18.86 7.96 5.53
CA GLU A 88 -19.91 7.28 4.76
C GLU A 88 -19.51 7.10 3.29
N GLY A 89 -18.72 8.01 2.72
CA GLY A 89 -18.21 7.93 1.35
C GLY A 89 -17.22 6.78 1.09
N LEU A 90 -16.68 6.15 2.13
CA LEU A 90 -15.84 4.95 2.03
C LEU A 90 -16.63 3.63 1.97
N LYS A 91 -17.93 3.65 2.30
CA LYS A 91 -18.77 2.44 2.38
C LYS A 91 -19.45 2.06 1.06
N SER A 92 -19.35 2.91 0.04
CA SER A 92 -19.91 2.75 -1.31
C SER A 92 -18.91 2.18 -2.30
#